data_AF-A0A0C6FVJ3-F1
#
_entry.id   AF-A0A0C6FVJ3-F1
#
_cell.length_a   1.000
_cell.length_b   1.000
_cell.length_c   1.000
_cell.angle_alpha   90.00
_cell.angle_beta   90.00
_cell.angle_gamma   90.00
#
_symmetry.space_group_name_H-M   'P 1'
#
loop_
_entity.id
_entity.type
_entity.pdbx_description
1 polymer ?
#
loop_
_entity_poly.entity_id
_entity_poly.type
_entity_poly.pdbx_seq_one_letter_code
_entity_poly.pdbx_strand_id
1 'polypeptide(L)'
;MSSIGYSDTPDWEGMREEAELELAAQDEVERPLREAGLPVPGHRRREIAEERLDVAALWRGLSDDEREAIGVLGLGILVSGGMASRAELTAPAATRAYTAHYYACLDALGTLPTPESAMAALRGPAWRIPADLGPVCLSCGCSDEDACPDGCGWEDERQIRCTVCANPRPLDDDNIPF
;
A
#
# COMPACT_ATOMS: atom_id res chain seq x y z
N MET A 1 23.87 12.97 -28.77
CA MET A 1 22.54 13.01 -28.13
C MET A 1 21.83 11.73 -28.52
N SER A 2 21.95 10.68 -27.71
CA SER A 2 21.25 9.41 -27.94
C SER A 2 19.85 9.55 -27.37
N SER A 3 18.84 9.49 -28.24
CA SER A 3 17.44 9.37 -27.81
C SER A 3 17.27 8.01 -27.13
N ILE A 4 16.94 8.03 -25.84
CA ILE A 4 16.42 6.86 -25.15
C ILE A 4 15.06 6.58 -25.81
N GLY A 5 15.01 5.60 -26.69
CA GLY A 5 13.77 5.11 -27.27
C GLY A 5 13.02 4.34 -26.20
N TYR A 6 12.09 5.00 -25.52
CA TYR A 6 11.03 4.29 -24.81
C TYR A 6 10.24 3.52 -25.86
N SER A 7 10.18 2.20 -25.75
CA SER A 7 9.18 1.43 -26.49
C SER A 7 7.82 1.79 -25.89
N ASP A 8 7.07 2.65 -26.57
CA ASP A 8 5.77 3.19 -26.12
C ASP A 8 4.64 2.14 -26.04
N THR A 9 4.94 0.86 -26.25
CA THR A 9 3.94 -0.22 -26.15
C THR A 9 4.09 -0.94 -24.82
N PRO A 10 3.06 -0.92 -23.96
CA PRO A 10 3.01 -1.75 -22.76
C PRO A 10 3.27 -3.22 -23.09
N ASP A 11 3.96 -3.93 -22.20
CA ASP A 11 4.16 -5.38 -22.29
C ASP A 11 2.86 -6.11 -21.93
N TRP A 12 1.95 -6.17 -22.89
CA TRP A 12 0.63 -6.78 -22.71
C TRP A 12 0.70 -8.28 -22.42
N GLU A 13 1.74 -8.96 -22.91
CA GLU A 13 1.91 -10.38 -22.64
C GLU A 13 2.36 -10.61 -21.20
N GLY A 14 3.32 -9.83 -20.71
CA GLY A 14 3.76 -9.87 -19.31
C GLY A 14 2.63 -9.53 -18.33
N MET A 15 1.85 -8.48 -18.62
CA MET A 15 0.68 -8.12 -17.78
C MET A 15 -0.38 -9.22 -17.73
N ARG A 16 -0.60 -9.94 -18.84
CA ARG A 16 -1.55 -11.06 -18.88
C ARG A 16 -1.04 -12.25 -18.08
N GLU A 17 0.25 -12.57 -18.19
CA GLU A 17 0.87 -13.64 -17.40
C GLU A 17 0.81 -13.35 -15.90
N GLU A 18 1.09 -12.09 -15.49
CA GLU A 18 0.96 -11.65 -14.10
C GLU A 18 -0.48 -11.77 -13.59
N ALA A 19 -1.47 -11.35 -14.39
CA ALA A 19 -2.88 -11.50 -14.04
C ALA A 19 -3.31 -12.97 -13.90
N GLU A 20 -2.82 -13.86 -14.75
CA GLU A 20 -3.08 -15.31 -14.66
C GLU A 20 -2.46 -15.91 -13.38
N LEU A 21 -1.26 -15.47 -13.00
CA LEU A 21 -0.61 -15.88 -11.76
C LEU A 21 -1.36 -15.37 -10.52
N GLU A 22 -1.82 -14.12 -10.52
CA GLU A 22 -2.64 -13.56 -9.44
C GLU A 22 -3.95 -14.33 -9.27
N LEU A 23 -4.63 -14.65 -10.38
CA LEU A 23 -5.86 -15.46 -10.36
C LEU A 23 -5.61 -16.87 -9.82
N ALA A 24 -4.51 -17.51 -10.20
CA ALA A 24 -4.14 -18.83 -9.68
C ALA A 24 -3.83 -18.79 -8.17
N ALA A 25 -3.06 -17.80 -7.72
CA ALA A 25 -2.78 -17.58 -6.30
C ALA A 25 -4.06 -17.30 -5.51
N GLN A 26 -5.00 -16.57 -6.10
CA GLN A 26 -6.27 -16.28 -5.47
C GLN A 26 -7.16 -17.53 -5.37
N ASP A 27 -7.24 -18.37 -6.41
CA ASP A 27 -7.96 -19.65 -6.35
C ASP A 27 -7.36 -20.59 -5.28
N GLU A 28 -6.04 -20.58 -5.11
CA GLU A 28 -5.37 -21.36 -4.07
C GLU A 28 -5.82 -20.96 -2.65
N VAL A 29 -6.02 -19.65 -2.41
CA VAL A 29 -6.52 -19.11 -1.13
C VAL A 29 -8.02 -19.35 -0.96
N GLU A 30 -8.80 -19.23 -2.03
CA GLU A 30 -10.27 -19.28 -1.95
C GLU A 30 -10.87 -20.68 -1.98
N ARG A 31 -10.19 -21.64 -2.62
CA ARG A 31 -10.61 -23.04 -2.66
C ARG A 31 -10.90 -23.62 -1.26
N PRO A 32 -10.02 -23.51 -0.24
CA PRO A 32 -10.33 -24.02 1.10
C PRO A 32 -11.51 -23.30 1.77
N LEU A 33 -11.73 -22.01 1.47
CA LEU A 33 -12.90 -21.27 1.97
C LEU A 33 -14.19 -21.82 1.37
N ARG A 34 -14.22 -22.07 0.05
CA ARG A 34 -15.34 -22.74 -0.64
C ARG A 34 -15.65 -24.11 -0.05
N GLU A 35 -14.61 -24.94 0.10
CA GLU A 35 -14.72 -26.30 0.62
C GLU A 35 -15.25 -26.32 2.06
N ALA A 36 -14.90 -25.31 2.86
CA ALA A 36 -15.40 -25.14 4.22
C ALA A 36 -16.81 -24.50 4.30
N GLY A 37 -17.43 -24.15 3.17
CA GLY A 37 -18.70 -23.41 3.13
C GLY A 37 -18.60 -22.00 3.72
N LEU A 38 -17.39 -21.45 3.79
CA LEU A 38 -17.12 -20.11 4.27
C LEU A 38 -17.33 -19.09 3.13
N PRO A 39 -17.74 -17.85 3.46
CA PRO A 39 -17.89 -16.81 2.46
C PRO A 39 -16.55 -16.58 1.75
N VAL A 40 -16.59 -16.69 0.43
CA VAL A 40 -15.48 -16.40 -0.47
C VAL A 40 -15.61 -14.95 -0.90
N PRO A 41 -14.57 -14.11 -0.76
CA PRO A 41 -14.61 -12.75 -1.27
C PRO A 41 -14.80 -12.78 -2.79
N GLY A 42 -15.99 -12.46 -3.29
CA GLY A 42 -16.24 -12.36 -4.73
C GLY A 42 -15.34 -11.29 -5.31
N HIS A 43 -14.38 -11.66 -6.15
CA HIS A 43 -13.34 -10.75 -6.60
C HIS A 43 -13.89 -9.47 -7.25
N ARG A 44 -13.32 -8.30 -6.89
CA ARG A 44 -12.81 -7.26 -7.82
C ARG A 44 -12.35 -5.97 -7.14
N ARG A 45 -12.69 -5.74 -5.88
CA ARG A 45 -12.04 -4.70 -5.06
C ARG A 45 -11.70 -5.35 -3.74
N ARG A 46 -10.41 -5.33 -3.37
CA ARG A 46 -10.07 -5.53 -1.96
C ARG A 46 -10.78 -4.41 -1.22
N GLU A 47 -11.88 -4.75 -0.55
CA GLU A 47 -12.68 -3.77 0.18
C GLU A 47 -11.76 -3.19 1.25
N ILE A 48 -11.70 -1.86 1.35
CA ILE A 48 -11.00 -1.27 2.49
C ILE A 48 -11.91 -1.50 3.69
N ALA A 49 -11.38 -2.12 4.73
CA ALA A 49 -12.12 -2.41 5.95
C ALA A 49 -12.58 -1.09 6.60
N GLU A 50 -13.79 -1.09 7.16
CA GLU A 50 -14.22 0.00 8.04
C GLU A 50 -13.33 0.07 9.28
N GLU A 51 -12.87 -1.09 9.79
CA GLU A 51 -11.95 -1.15 10.91
C GLU A 51 -10.55 -0.64 10.52
N ARG A 52 -10.15 0.44 11.19
CA ARG A 52 -8.83 1.04 11.02
C ARG A 52 -7.76 0.23 11.74
N LEU A 53 -6.56 0.22 11.18
CA LEU A 53 -5.40 -0.39 11.79
C LEU A 53 -4.86 0.50 12.91
N ASP A 54 -4.96 0.04 14.15
CA ASP A 54 -4.27 0.66 15.29
C ASP A 54 -2.81 0.18 15.32
N VAL A 55 -1.94 0.93 14.64
CA VAL A 55 -0.50 0.65 14.58
C VAL A 55 0.13 0.69 15.97
N ALA A 56 -0.37 1.52 16.89
CA ALA A 56 0.15 1.59 18.25
C ALA A 56 -0.22 0.33 19.06
N ALA A 57 -1.42 -0.24 18.85
CA ALA A 57 -1.78 -1.53 19.43
C ALA A 57 -0.93 -2.66 18.86
N LEU A 58 -0.69 -2.67 17.53
CA LEU A 58 0.24 -3.62 16.92
C LEU A 58 1.62 -3.55 17.56
N TRP A 59 2.19 -2.34 17.68
CA TRP A 59 3.48 -2.11 18.33
C TRP A 59 3.53 -2.64 19.77
N ARG A 60 2.47 -2.41 20.56
CA ARG A 60 2.39 -2.91 21.94
C ARG A 60 2.32 -4.44 22.00
N GLY A 61 1.76 -5.09 20.98
CA GLY A 61 1.66 -6.55 20.88
C GLY A 61 2.96 -7.26 20.48
N LEU A 62 3.99 -6.52 20.06
CA LEU A 62 5.29 -7.08 19.72
C LEU A 62 6.08 -7.49 20.96
N SER A 63 6.95 -8.49 20.79
CA SER A 63 7.98 -8.84 21.78
C SER A 63 9.00 -7.71 21.93
N ASP A 64 9.77 -7.75 23.02
CA ASP A 64 10.83 -6.76 23.26
C ASP A 64 11.89 -6.80 22.16
N ASP A 65 12.30 -7.98 21.72
CA ASP A 65 13.29 -8.18 20.64
C ASP A 65 12.78 -7.59 19.31
N GLU A 66 11.50 -7.80 18.96
CA GLU A 66 10.91 -7.22 17.74
C GLU A 66 10.82 -5.70 17.83
N ARG A 67 10.42 -5.14 18.98
CA ARG A 67 10.39 -3.70 19.20
C ARG A 67 11.78 -3.09 19.12
N GLU A 68 12.77 -3.75 19.70
CA GLU A 68 14.16 -3.30 19.63
C GLU A 68 14.65 -3.30 18.19
N ALA A 69 14.46 -4.40 17.46
CA ALA A 69 14.87 -4.52 16.06
C ALA A 69 14.24 -3.44 15.18
N ILE A 70 12.92 -3.26 15.25
CA ILE A 70 12.21 -2.22 14.49
C ILE A 70 12.64 -0.83 14.96
N GLY A 71 12.81 -0.62 16.27
CA GLY A 71 13.22 0.65 16.85
C GLY A 71 14.60 1.11 16.38
N VAL A 72 15.57 0.19 16.34
CA VAL A 72 16.93 0.47 15.84
C VAL A 72 16.89 0.86 14.37
N LEU A 73 16.17 0.09 13.54
CA LEU A 73 16.07 0.38 12.11
C LEU A 73 15.31 1.69 11.84
N GLY A 74 14.19 1.92 12.54
CA GLY A 74 13.41 3.14 12.46
C GLY A 74 14.23 4.37 12.86
N LEU A 75 15.01 4.29 13.93
CA LEU A 75 15.95 5.35 14.30
C LEU A 75 17.03 5.56 13.24
N GLY A 76 17.54 4.47 12.64
CA GLY A 76 18.48 4.51 11.53
C GLY A 76 17.95 5.30 10.32
N ILE A 77 16.69 5.07 9.94
CA ILE A 77 15.98 5.81 8.88
C ILE A 77 15.91 7.30 9.22
N LEU A 78 15.43 7.66 10.42
CA LEU A 78 15.29 9.06 10.84
C LEU A 78 16.62 9.81 10.85
N VAL A 79 17.65 9.21 11.46
CA VAL A 79 18.99 9.80 11.54
C VAL A 79 19.59 9.96 10.14
N SER A 80 19.48 8.95 9.30
CA SER A 80 20.11 8.97 7.97
C SER A 80 19.41 9.91 7.02
N GLY A 81 18.07 9.92 6.99
CA GLY A 81 17.29 10.86 6.19
C GLY A 81 17.60 12.30 6.59
N GLY A 82 17.55 12.61 7.89
CA GLY A 82 17.85 13.94 8.41
C GLY A 82 19.29 14.40 8.12
N MET A 83 20.27 13.51 8.23
CA MET A 83 21.68 13.83 7.93
C MET A 83 21.94 13.95 6.43
N ALA A 84 21.30 13.13 5.59
CA ALA A 84 21.38 13.26 4.13
C ALA A 84 20.87 14.64 3.67
N SER A 85 19.69 15.06 4.14
CA SER A 85 19.11 16.38 3.81
C SER A 85 20.01 17.53 4.28
N ARG A 86 20.66 17.41 5.44
CA ARG A 86 21.60 18.44 5.92
C ARG A 86 22.91 18.48 5.13
N ALA A 87 23.39 17.32 4.68
CA ALA A 87 24.65 17.20 3.96
C ALA A 87 24.54 17.56 2.47
N GLU A 88 23.33 17.57 1.91
CA GLU A 88 23.04 17.68 0.47
C GLU A 88 23.80 18.82 -0.22
N LEU A 89 23.88 19.99 0.41
CA LEU A 89 24.51 21.18 -0.18
C LEU A 89 26.00 21.31 0.11
N THR A 90 26.53 20.60 1.12
CA THR A 90 27.88 20.86 1.65
C THR A 90 28.82 19.67 1.57
N ALA A 91 28.31 18.44 1.47
CA ALA A 91 29.11 17.22 1.51
C ALA A 91 28.48 16.08 0.70
N PRO A 92 28.61 16.07 -0.64
CA PRO A 92 27.98 15.07 -1.51
C PRO A 92 28.33 13.62 -1.19
N ALA A 93 29.55 13.36 -0.70
CA ALA A 93 29.95 12.03 -0.26
C ALA A 93 29.21 11.57 1.00
N ALA A 94 28.99 12.48 1.96
CA ALA A 94 28.22 12.19 3.17
C ALA A 94 26.75 11.96 2.83
N THR A 95 26.16 12.78 1.94
CA THR A 95 24.79 12.56 1.44
C THR A 95 24.62 11.16 0.88
N ARG A 96 25.51 10.72 -0.04
CA ARG A 96 25.43 9.36 -0.60
C ARG A 96 25.53 8.27 0.47
N ALA A 97 26.42 8.42 1.46
CA ALA A 97 26.58 7.45 2.52
C ALA A 97 25.33 7.35 3.40
N TYR A 98 24.75 8.49 3.80
CA TYR A 98 23.51 8.51 4.59
C TYR A 98 22.31 7.99 3.78
N THR A 99 22.18 8.35 2.51
CA THR A 99 21.14 7.80 1.64
C THR A 99 21.26 6.28 1.48
N ALA A 100 22.48 5.75 1.31
CA ALA A 100 22.71 4.31 1.25
C ALA A 100 22.30 3.62 2.56
N HIS A 101 22.66 4.18 3.71
CA HIS A 101 22.26 3.64 5.01
C HIS A 101 20.74 3.73 5.23
N TYR A 102 20.08 4.82 4.81
CA TYR A 102 18.62 4.96 4.85
C TYR A 102 17.91 3.82 4.11
N TYR A 103 18.32 3.55 2.87
CA TYR A 103 17.73 2.47 2.07
C TYR A 103 18.07 1.08 2.64
N ALA A 104 19.27 0.89 3.19
CA ALA A 104 19.61 -0.36 3.86
C ALA A 104 18.72 -0.61 5.10
N CYS A 105 18.39 0.43 5.88
CA CYS A 105 17.44 0.28 6.99
C CYS A 105 16.02 -0.02 6.51
N LEU A 106 15.55 0.58 5.41
CA LEU A 106 14.24 0.28 4.82
C LEU A 106 14.17 -1.17 4.33
N ASP A 107 15.19 -1.64 3.63
CA ASP A 107 15.28 -3.02 3.15
C ASP A 107 15.31 -4.02 4.31
N ALA A 108 16.10 -3.70 5.36
CA ALA A 108 16.13 -4.50 6.57
C ALA A 108 14.77 -4.57 7.28
N LEU A 109 14.00 -3.46 7.34
CA LEU A 109 12.64 -3.49 7.88
C LEU A 109 11.70 -4.37 7.07
N GLY A 110 11.81 -4.33 5.73
CA GLY A 110 11.00 -5.15 4.82
C GLY A 110 11.30 -6.65 4.90
N THR A 111 12.48 -7.02 5.40
CA THR A 111 12.92 -8.42 5.54
C THR A 111 12.78 -8.97 6.96
N LEU A 112 12.45 -8.13 7.95
CA LEU A 112 12.13 -8.62 9.28
C LEU A 112 10.96 -9.60 9.21
N PRO A 113 11.02 -10.72 9.96
CA PRO A 113 9.88 -11.63 10.05
C PRO A 113 8.69 -10.82 10.53
N THR A 114 7.68 -10.67 9.66
CA THR A 114 6.53 -9.87 10.03
C THR A 114 5.77 -10.65 11.10
N PRO A 115 5.51 -10.04 12.27
CA PRO A 115 4.81 -10.70 13.35
C PRO A 115 3.51 -11.30 12.82
N GLU A 116 3.24 -12.57 13.14
CA GLU A 116 2.08 -13.27 12.56
C GLU A 116 0.76 -12.57 12.91
N SER A 117 0.71 -11.89 14.05
CA SER A 117 -0.40 -11.01 14.45
C SER A 117 -0.57 -9.79 13.53
N ALA A 118 0.52 -9.16 13.10
CA ALA A 118 0.51 -8.07 12.14
C ALA A 118 0.15 -8.57 10.74
N MET A 119 0.70 -9.71 10.30
CA MET A 119 0.31 -10.33 9.03
C MET A 119 -1.15 -10.77 9.03
N ALA A 120 -1.66 -11.35 10.11
CA ALA A 120 -3.07 -11.72 10.21
C ALA A 120 -4.00 -10.51 10.11
N ALA A 121 -3.59 -9.36 10.66
CA ALA A 121 -4.33 -8.10 10.51
C ALA A 121 -4.32 -7.57 9.06
N LEU A 122 -3.28 -7.88 8.28
CA LEU A 122 -3.12 -7.45 6.89
C LEU A 122 -3.63 -8.46 5.85
N ARG A 123 -3.70 -9.75 6.18
CA ARG A 123 -4.17 -10.86 5.33
C ARG A 123 -5.68 -11.08 5.37
N GLY A 124 -6.41 -10.24 6.10
CA GLY A 124 -7.88 -10.27 6.07
C GLY A 124 -8.42 -10.06 4.65
N PRO A 125 -9.71 -10.37 4.39
CA PRO A 125 -10.33 -10.18 3.08
C PRO A 125 -10.40 -8.71 2.65
N ALA A 126 -10.06 -7.79 3.55
CA ALA A 126 -10.14 -6.35 3.40
C ALA A 126 -8.84 -5.66 3.86
N TRP A 127 -8.43 -4.59 3.17
CA TRP A 127 -7.27 -3.79 3.57
C TRP A 127 -7.60 -2.94 4.79
N ARG A 128 -6.79 -3.00 5.84
CA ARG A 128 -6.93 -2.11 7.00
C ARG A 128 -5.97 -0.93 6.88
N ILE A 129 -6.52 0.27 6.69
CA ILE A 129 -5.73 1.50 6.61
C ILE A 129 -5.35 1.97 8.01
N PRO A 130 -4.10 2.42 8.24
CA PRO A 130 -3.68 3.07 9.48
C PRO A 130 -4.65 4.17 9.91
N ALA A 131 -4.98 4.22 11.20
CA ALA A 131 -5.94 5.19 11.73
C ALA A 131 -5.50 6.66 11.60
N ASP A 132 -4.19 6.89 11.50
CA ASP A 132 -3.54 8.20 11.36
C ASP A 132 -3.57 8.77 9.93
N LEU A 133 -3.84 7.95 8.92
CA LEU A 133 -3.90 8.37 7.51
C LEU A 133 -5.14 9.22 7.15
N GLY A 134 -5.97 9.58 8.14
CA GLY A 134 -7.20 10.34 7.91
C GLY A 134 -8.28 9.55 7.14
N PRO A 135 -9.36 10.19 6.68
CA PRO A 135 -10.42 9.53 5.95
C PRO A 135 -9.93 9.00 4.59
N VAL A 136 -10.40 7.81 4.23
CA VAL A 136 -10.10 7.15 2.95
C VAL A 136 -11.41 6.57 2.41
N CYS A 137 -11.70 6.82 1.14
CA CYS A 137 -12.89 6.28 0.48
C CYS A 137 -12.78 4.76 0.43
N LEU A 138 -13.70 4.05 1.07
CA LEU A 138 -13.63 2.58 1.16
C LEU A 138 -13.82 1.88 -0.18
N SER A 139 -14.25 2.63 -1.21
CA SER A 139 -14.52 2.13 -2.55
C SER A 139 -13.34 2.31 -3.51
N CYS A 140 -12.70 3.49 -3.56
CA CYS A 140 -11.61 3.76 -4.49
C CYS A 140 -10.25 4.07 -3.85
N GLY A 141 -10.18 4.19 -2.52
CA GLY A 141 -8.92 4.46 -1.81
C GLY A 141 -8.43 5.91 -1.83
N CYS A 142 -9.15 6.85 -2.46
CA CYS A 142 -8.77 8.26 -2.42
C CYS A 142 -8.83 8.84 -1.00
N SER A 143 -8.04 9.87 -0.76
CA SER A 143 -7.94 10.61 0.51
C SER A 143 -8.02 12.12 0.26
N ASP A 144 -8.01 12.92 1.34
CA ASP A 144 -7.93 14.39 1.22
C ASP A 144 -6.63 14.88 0.55
N GLU A 145 -5.55 14.10 0.67
CA GLU A 145 -4.23 14.43 0.09
C GLU A 145 -4.04 13.83 -1.31
N ASP A 146 -4.90 12.90 -1.72
CA ASP A 146 -4.87 12.19 -3.01
C ASP A 146 -6.30 11.93 -3.51
N ALA A 147 -6.95 13.01 -3.94
CA ALA A 147 -8.31 12.96 -4.47
C ALA A 147 -8.36 12.25 -5.83
N CYS A 148 -9.54 11.78 -6.23
CA CYS A 148 -9.75 11.25 -7.59
C CYS A 148 -9.32 12.26 -8.67
N PRO A 149 -8.97 11.82 -9.90
CA PRO A 149 -8.44 12.71 -10.96
C PRO A 149 -9.26 13.97 -11.27
N ASP A 150 -10.59 13.91 -11.10
CA ASP A 150 -11.51 15.04 -11.33
C ASP A 150 -11.74 15.92 -10.09
N GLY A 151 -11.08 15.61 -8.98
CA GLY A 151 -11.37 16.15 -7.66
C GLY A 151 -12.65 15.54 -7.07
N CYS A 152 -12.52 14.86 -5.92
CA CYS A 152 -13.66 14.37 -5.15
C CYS A 152 -13.67 15.01 -3.75
N GLY A 153 -14.86 15.07 -3.14
CA GLY A 153 -15.02 15.33 -1.72
C GLY A 153 -15.61 14.12 -1.01
N TRP A 154 -15.97 14.28 0.25
CA TRP A 154 -16.70 13.27 1.02
C TRP A 154 -18.21 13.37 0.77
N GLU A 155 -18.87 12.22 0.61
CA GLU A 155 -20.33 12.15 0.45
C GLU A 155 -21.07 12.60 1.72
N ASP A 156 -20.56 12.18 2.88
CA ASP A 156 -21.18 12.39 4.18
C ASP A 156 -20.13 12.68 5.29
N GLU A 157 -20.62 13.01 6.49
CA GLU A 157 -19.79 13.28 7.67
C GLU A 157 -19.02 12.04 8.17
N ARG A 158 -19.43 10.83 7.78
CA ARG A 158 -18.70 9.59 8.14
C ARG A 158 -17.45 9.42 7.28
N GLN A 159 -17.34 10.13 6.16
CA GLN A 159 -16.18 10.16 5.27
C GLN A 159 -15.73 8.76 4.81
N ILE A 160 -16.70 7.85 4.63
CA ILE A 160 -16.46 6.47 4.20
C ILE A 160 -16.53 6.30 2.67
N ARG A 161 -17.13 7.27 1.97
CA ARG A 161 -17.31 7.23 0.52
C ARG A 161 -17.11 8.64 -0.06
N CYS A 162 -16.39 8.73 -1.18
CA CYS A 162 -16.21 9.98 -1.88
C CYS A 162 -17.38 10.26 -2.85
N THR A 163 -17.58 11.52 -3.21
CA THR A 163 -18.66 11.96 -4.10
C THR A 163 -18.65 11.27 -5.47
N VAL A 164 -17.47 10.92 -6.00
CA VAL A 164 -17.33 10.16 -7.26
C VAL A 164 -17.83 8.72 -7.12
N CYS A 165 -17.53 8.05 -6.01
CA CYS A 165 -18.00 6.69 -5.75
C CYS A 165 -19.46 6.63 -5.30
N ALA A 166 -19.97 7.71 -4.71
CA ALA A 166 -21.36 7.84 -4.30
C ALA A 166 -22.31 7.97 -5.50
N ASN A 167 -21.87 8.71 -6.52
CA ASN A 167 -22.63 8.92 -7.75
C ASN A 167 -21.75 8.56 -8.96
N PRO A 168 -21.50 7.25 -9.20
CA PRO A 168 -20.74 6.84 -10.36
C PRO A 168 -21.49 7.33 -11.59
N ARG A 169 -20.86 8.25 -12.35
CA ARG A 169 -21.40 8.61 -13.67
C ARG A 169 -21.57 7.30 -14.45
N PRO A 170 -22.67 7.12 -15.19
CA PRO A 170 -22.75 6.05 -16.16
C PRO A 170 -21.46 6.09 -16.97
N LEU A 171 -20.75 4.95 -17.06
CA LEU A 171 -19.67 4.84 -18.02
C LEU A 171 -20.33 5.08 -19.38
N ASP A 172 -20.12 6.25 -19.96
CA ASP A 172 -20.46 6.46 -21.36
C ASP A 172 -19.64 5.43 -22.13
N ASP A 173 -20.31 4.43 -22.72
CA ASP A 173 -19.70 3.31 -23.46
C ASP A 173 -18.75 3.79 -24.59
N ASP A 174 -18.80 5.09 -24.94
CA ASP A 174 -18.03 5.73 -25.99
C ASP A 174 -16.59 6.10 -25.58
N ASN A 175 -16.18 5.90 -24.33
CA ASN A 175 -14.87 6.36 -23.82
C ASN A 175 -14.04 5.26 -23.12
N ILE A 176 -14.19 4.00 -23.53
CA ILE A 176 -13.21 2.95 -23.23
C ILE A 176 -12.01 3.17 -24.18
N PRO A 177 -10.83 3.57 -23.68
CA PRO A 177 -9.64 3.58 -24.52
C PRO A 177 -9.27 2.12 -24.80
N PHE A 178 -9.57 1.66 -26.01
CA PHE A 178 -9.02 0.42 -26.57
C PHE A 178 -7.55 0.61 -26.95
#